data_AF-A0A1H6F2E7-F1
#
_entry.id   AF-A0A1H6F2E7-F1
#
_cell.length_a   1.000
_cell.length_b   1.000
_cell.length_c   1.000
_cell.angle_alpha   90.00
_cell.angle_beta   90.00
_cell.angle_gamma   90.00
#
_symmetry.space_group_name_H-M   'P 1'
#
loop_
_entity.id
_entity.type
_entity.pdbx_description
1 polymer ?
#
loop_
_entity_poly.entity_id
_entity_poly.type
_entity_poly.pdbx_seq_one_letter_code
_entity_poly.pdbx_strand_id
1 'polypeptide(L)'
;MGYELRVVRESPLAFAELARAIAPAGFELRNAEGYGQIGARHGGTTHSVARWQGRLIGEPGSDWQVAQLLRLSAVLGARLVGEDGEVYAVRDGVIEVDSGGGIVEIGKFDEIIDAGPAAWSP
;
A
#
# COMPACT_ATOMS: atom_id res chain seq x y z
N MET A 1 9.74 -10.06 -12.36
CA MET A 1 10.12 -10.13 -10.94
C MET A 1 9.17 -9.20 -10.20
N GLY A 2 8.52 -9.65 -9.14
CA GLY A 2 7.59 -8.81 -8.37
C GLY A 2 8.38 -7.98 -7.37
N TYR A 3 8.16 -6.66 -7.35
CA TYR A 3 8.74 -5.77 -6.35
C TYR A 3 7.88 -5.80 -5.08
N GLU A 4 8.50 -5.87 -3.91
CA GLU A 4 7.81 -5.96 -2.62
C GLU A 4 7.84 -4.64 -1.86
N LEU A 5 6.69 -4.20 -1.37
CA LEU A 5 6.56 -3.08 -0.43
C LEU A 5 6.00 -3.55 0.91
N ARG A 6 6.59 -3.03 1.99
CA ARG A 6 6.27 -3.41 3.37
C ARG A 6 5.71 -2.23 4.13
N VAL A 7 4.57 -2.45 4.81
CA VAL A 7 4.02 -1.48 5.76
C VAL A 7 4.62 -1.76 7.14
N VAL A 8 5.58 -0.92 7.53
CA VAL A 8 6.40 -1.11 8.74
C VAL A 8 5.91 -0.22 9.87
N ARG A 9 5.64 -0.84 11.03
CA ARG A 9 5.29 -0.18 12.29
C ARG A 9 6.30 -0.55 13.37
N GLU A 10 6.44 0.31 14.37
CA GLU A 10 7.25 0.02 15.57
C GLU A 10 6.59 -1.06 16.43
N SER A 11 5.26 -1.08 16.49
CA SER A 11 4.48 -2.05 17.26
C SER A 11 3.77 -3.06 16.35
N PRO A 12 3.77 -4.36 16.69
CA PRO A 12 3.02 -5.39 15.97
C PRO A 12 1.53 -5.03 15.90
N LEU A 13 0.89 -5.34 14.76
CA LEU A 13 -0.52 -5.08 14.54
C LEU A 13 -1.31 -6.40 14.60
N ALA A 14 -2.19 -6.54 15.58
CA ALA A 14 -3.09 -7.69 15.67
C ALA A 14 -4.16 -7.65 14.56
N PHE A 15 -4.64 -8.81 14.12
CA PHE A 15 -5.62 -8.90 13.03
C PHE A 15 -6.91 -8.09 13.30
N ALA A 16 -7.42 -8.13 14.53
CA ALA A 16 -8.62 -7.38 14.90
C ALA A 16 -8.40 -5.86 14.91
N GLU A 17 -7.20 -5.40 15.28
CA GLU A 17 -6.82 -3.98 15.22
C GLU A 17 -6.70 -3.53 13.77
N LEU A 18 -6.07 -4.33 12.91
CA LEU A 18 -6.01 -4.10 11.47
C LEU A 18 -7.41 -3.92 10.88
N ALA A 19 -8.30 -4.89 11.10
CA ALA A 19 -9.66 -4.86 10.55
C ALA A 19 -10.41 -3.58 10.95
N ARG A 20 -10.30 -3.17 12.21
CA ARG A 20 -10.94 -1.95 12.74
C ARG A 20 -10.35 -0.68 12.15
N ALA A 21 -9.03 -0.64 11.94
CA ALA A 21 -8.35 0.54 11.42
C ALA A 21 -8.65 0.79 9.94
N ILE A 22 -8.71 -0.28 9.12
CA ILE A 22 -8.76 -0.13 7.65
C ILE A 22 -10.19 -0.01 7.09
N ALA A 23 -11.20 -0.51 7.80
CA ALA A 23 -12.59 -0.48 7.34
C ALA A 23 -13.13 0.95 7.13
N PRO A 24 -12.90 1.93 8.04
CA PRO A 24 -13.29 3.32 7.82
C PRO A 24 -12.58 3.97 6.62
N ALA A 25 -11.39 3.48 6.27
CA ALA A 25 -10.66 3.91 5.08
C ALA A 25 -11.15 3.24 3.79
N GLY A 26 -12.20 2.41 3.85
CA GLY A 26 -12.81 1.78 2.67
C GLY A 26 -12.01 0.60 2.10
N PHE A 27 -11.05 0.07 2.86
CA PHE A 27 -10.40 -1.19 2.49
C PHE A 27 -11.27 -2.39 2.88
N GLU A 28 -11.28 -3.40 2.02
CA GLU A 28 -11.89 -4.69 2.28
C GLU A 28 -10.83 -5.63 2.89
N LEU A 29 -11.18 -6.34 3.96
CA LEU A 29 -10.34 -7.39 4.54
C LEU A 29 -11.03 -8.74 4.36
N ARG A 30 -10.37 -9.65 3.65
CA ARG A 30 -10.80 -11.05 3.49
C ARG A 30 -9.86 -11.94 4.27
N ASN A 31 -10.39 -12.87 5.05
CA ASN A 31 -9.59 -13.87 5.75
C ASN A 31 -9.53 -15.14 4.88
N ALA A 32 -8.33 -15.64 4.62
CA ALA A 32 -8.09 -16.89 3.92
C ALA A 32 -7.04 -17.68 4.70
N GLU A 33 -7.41 -18.88 5.18
CA GLU A 33 -6.53 -19.91 5.75
C GLU A 33 -5.24 -19.41 6.42
N GLY A 34 -5.37 -18.53 7.43
CA GLY A 34 -4.24 -18.07 8.26
C GLY A 34 -3.56 -16.77 7.81
N TYR A 35 -4.04 -16.12 6.75
CA TYR A 35 -3.61 -14.78 6.34
C TYR A 35 -4.80 -13.88 5.98
N GLY A 36 -4.60 -12.57 6.09
CA GLY A 36 -5.55 -11.56 5.65
C GLY A 36 -5.20 -11.05 4.26
N GLN A 37 -6.17 -10.88 3.36
CA GLN A 37 -5.99 -10.17 2.11
C GLN A 37 -6.72 -8.83 2.18
N ILE A 38 -5.99 -7.75 1.92
CA ILE A 38 -6.48 -6.38 1.90
C ILE A 38 -6.73 -6.00 0.45
N GLY A 39 -7.96 -5.59 0.16
CA GLY A 39 -8.38 -5.10 -1.15
C GLY A 39 -8.85 -3.66 -1.11
N ALA A 40 -8.69 -2.96 -2.22
CA ALA A 40 -9.30 -1.65 -2.46
C ALA A 40 -10.21 -1.72 -3.69
N ARG A 41 -11.32 -1.00 -3.66
CA ARG A 41 -12.32 -1.01 -4.73
C ARG A 41 -12.04 0.11 -5.74
N HIS A 42 -12.04 -0.24 -7.03
CA HIS A 42 -11.98 0.72 -8.13
C HIS A 42 -12.77 0.16 -9.32
N GLY A 43 -13.48 1.01 -10.08
CA GLY A 43 -14.24 0.58 -11.25
C GLY A 43 -15.26 -0.54 -10.99
N GLY A 44 -15.82 -0.62 -9.77
CA GLY A 44 -16.75 -1.67 -9.37
C GLY A 44 -16.13 -3.01 -8.95
N THR A 45 -14.81 -3.17 -9.11
CA THR A 45 -14.05 -4.40 -8.78
C THR A 45 -13.14 -4.19 -7.58
N THR A 46 -12.90 -5.24 -6.79
CA THR A 46 -11.90 -5.23 -5.70
C THR A 46 -10.55 -5.69 -6.23
N HIS A 47 -9.52 -4.88 -6.02
CA HIS A 47 -8.14 -5.19 -6.41
C HIS A 47 -7.30 -5.49 -5.16
N SER A 48 -6.45 -6.52 -5.23
CA SER A 48 -5.54 -6.87 -4.14
C SER A 48 -4.47 -5.79 -3.97
N VAL A 49 -4.28 -5.34 -2.72
CA VAL A 49 -3.32 -4.30 -2.36
C VAL A 49 -2.22 -4.88 -1.48
N ALA A 50 -2.60 -5.62 -0.43
CA ALA A 50 -1.65 -6.18 0.51
C ALA A 50 -2.13 -7.52 1.09
N ARG A 51 -1.20 -8.27 1.67
CA ARG A 51 -1.44 -9.45 2.48
C ARG A 51 -0.92 -9.21 3.90
N TRP A 52 -1.72 -9.61 4.89
CA TRP A 52 -1.35 -9.64 6.30
C TRP A 52 -1.02 -11.07 6.74
N GLN A 53 0.18 -11.27 7.30
CA GLN A 53 0.59 -12.51 7.97
C GLN A 53 1.56 -12.18 9.11
N GLY A 54 1.07 -11.42 10.10
CA GLY A 54 1.92 -10.78 11.13
C GLY A 54 2.74 -9.58 10.63
N ARG A 55 2.89 -9.44 9.31
CA ARG A 55 3.40 -8.27 8.60
C ARG A 55 2.47 -7.94 7.43
N LEU A 56 2.44 -6.68 7.02
CA LEU A 56 1.69 -6.22 5.85
C LEU A 56 2.65 -6.04 4.68
N ILE A 57 2.41 -6.81 3.61
CA ILE A 57 3.25 -6.87 2.43
C ILE A 57 2.37 -6.68 1.19
N GLY A 58 2.76 -5.80 0.28
CA GLY A 58 2.14 -5.63 -1.03
C GLY A 58 3.13 -5.91 -2.14
N GLU A 59 2.63 -6.43 -3.25
CA GLU A 59 3.38 -6.68 -4.49
C GLU A 59 2.76 -5.79 -5.59
N PRO A 60 3.06 -4.48 -5.60
CA PRO A 60 2.48 -3.59 -6.59
C PRO A 60 2.98 -3.94 -8.00
N GLY A 61 2.05 -4.03 -8.94
CA GLY A 61 2.29 -4.04 -10.37
C GLY A 61 1.80 -2.77 -11.05
N SER A 62 1.49 -1.72 -10.29
CA SER A 62 0.98 -0.43 -10.78
C SER A 62 1.22 0.68 -9.75
N ASP A 63 1.31 1.92 -10.20
CA ASP A 63 1.42 3.09 -9.32
C ASP A 63 0.19 3.23 -8.42
N TRP A 64 -0.98 2.82 -8.91
CA TRP A 64 -2.21 2.77 -8.12
C TRP A 64 -2.09 1.86 -6.89
N GLN A 65 -1.46 0.69 -7.05
CA GLN A 65 -1.23 -0.19 -5.89
C GLN A 65 -0.22 0.43 -4.91
N VAL A 66 0.80 1.15 -5.38
CA VAL A 66 1.71 1.92 -4.52
C VAL A 66 0.95 3.00 -3.75
N ALA A 67 0.08 3.75 -4.42
CA ALA A 67 -0.77 4.76 -3.79
C ALA A 67 -1.71 4.15 -2.73
N GLN A 68 -2.33 3.01 -3.01
CA GLN A 68 -3.16 2.32 -2.01
C GLN A 68 -2.35 1.84 -0.81
N LEU A 69 -1.12 1.36 -1.02
CA LEU A 69 -0.22 0.97 0.07
C LEU A 69 0.22 2.18 0.92
N LEU A 70 0.45 3.35 0.31
CA LEU A 70 0.72 4.60 1.03
C LEU A 70 -0.47 5.05 1.87
N ARG A 71 -1.67 4.96 1.30
CA ARG A 71 -2.91 5.24 2.03
C ARG A 71 -3.08 4.29 3.20
N LEU A 72 -2.83 2.99 2.98
CA LEU A 72 -2.88 1.97 4.02
C LEU A 72 -1.84 2.23 5.12
N SER A 73 -0.60 2.60 4.78
CA SER A 73 0.42 2.91 5.77
C SER A 73 0.05 4.14 6.59
N ALA A 74 -0.48 5.19 5.95
CA ALA A 74 -0.93 6.40 6.65
C ALA A 74 -2.06 6.10 7.65
N VAL A 75 -3.07 5.32 7.25
CA VAL A 75 -4.18 4.89 8.12
C VAL A 75 -3.67 4.11 9.35
N LEU A 76 -2.60 3.35 9.19
CA LEU A 76 -2.02 2.52 10.24
C LEU A 76 -0.93 3.23 11.07
N GLY A 77 -0.64 4.49 10.78
CA GLY A 77 0.47 5.23 11.40
C GLY A 77 1.83 4.56 11.13
N ALA A 78 2.00 4.02 9.93
CA ALA A 78 3.13 3.20 9.52
C ALA A 78 3.93 3.87 8.39
N ARG A 79 5.12 3.34 8.12
CA ARG A 79 5.94 3.72 6.95
C ARG A 79 5.81 2.68 5.86
N LEU A 80 5.82 3.13 4.60
CA LEU A 80 5.91 2.23 3.45
C LEU A 80 7.38 2.15 3.01
N VAL A 81 7.93 0.94 3.02
CA VAL A 81 9.34 0.69 2.77
C VAL A 81 9.50 -0.36 1.67
N GLY A 82 10.35 -0.09 0.70
CA GLY A 82 10.70 -1.02 -0.36
C GLY A 82 11.68 -2.11 0.05
N GLU A 83 11.86 -3.09 -0.82
CA GLU A 83 12.78 -4.20 -0.61
C GLU A 83 14.23 -3.73 -0.37
N ASP A 84 14.64 -2.69 -1.09
CA ASP A 84 16.00 -2.11 -1.04
C ASP A 84 16.14 -1.02 0.04
N GLY A 85 15.11 -0.85 0.86
CA GLY A 85 15.08 0.14 1.95
C GLY A 85 14.59 1.51 1.51
N GLU A 86 14.05 1.66 0.30
CA GLU A 86 13.48 2.94 -0.13
C GLU A 86 12.27 3.30 0.72
N VAL A 87 12.08 4.58 0.99
CA VAL A 87 10.94 5.07 1.77
C VAL A 87 9.99 5.82 0.86
N TYR A 88 8.75 5.36 0.83
CA TYR A 88 7.69 6.00 0.06
C TYR A 88 6.89 6.91 0.98
N ALA A 89 6.58 8.11 0.50
CA ALA A 89 5.75 9.08 1.22
C ALA A 89 4.91 9.91 0.26
N VAL A 90 3.85 10.53 0.79
CA VAL A 90 3.15 11.62 0.09
C VAL A 90 3.62 12.94 0.68
N ARG A 91 4.18 13.82 -0.15
CA ARG A 91 4.57 15.19 0.21
C ARG A 91 3.95 16.16 -0.78
N ASP A 92 3.28 17.18 -0.27
CA ASP A 92 2.55 18.17 -1.08
C ASP A 92 1.61 17.55 -2.15
N GLY A 93 0.99 16.41 -1.80
CA GLY A 93 0.09 15.66 -2.68
C GLY A 93 0.78 14.81 -3.75
N VAL A 94 2.11 14.78 -3.79
CA VAL A 94 2.93 13.98 -4.71
C VAL A 94 3.47 12.76 -3.99
N ILE A 95 3.41 11.61 -4.65
CA ILE A 95 4.07 10.40 -4.20
C ILE A 95 5.55 10.50 -4.53
N GLU A 96 6.38 10.38 -3.50
CA GLU A 96 7.83 10.40 -3.57
C GLU A 96 8.41 9.08 -3.09
N VAL A 97 9.55 8.68 -3.67
CA VAL A 97 10.41 7.61 -3.19
C VAL A 97 11.80 8.15 -2.87
N ASP A 98 12.27 7.91 -1.66
CA ASP A 98 13.63 8.23 -1.20
C ASP A 98 14.47 6.95 -1.16
N SER A 99 15.48 6.86 -2.03
CA SER A 99 16.38 5.70 -2.15
C SER A 99 17.76 5.93 -1.51
N GLY A 100 17.91 6.94 -0.63
CA GLY A 100 19.17 7.25 0.06
C GLY A 100 20.23 7.92 -0.81
N GLY A 101 20.00 8.01 -2.13
CA GLY A 101 20.80 8.78 -3.09
C GLY A 101 20.05 9.97 -3.71
N GLY A 102 18.76 10.11 -3.42
CA GLY A 102 17.90 11.15 -3.96
C GLY A 102 16.41 10.83 -3.75
N ILE A 103 15.57 11.82 -4.04
CA ILE A 103 14.12 11.70 -4.03
C ILE A 103 13.64 11.71 -5.48
N VAL A 104 12.78 10.76 -5.83
CA VAL A 104 12.13 10.69 -7.13
C VAL A 104 10.62 10.84 -6.96
N GLU A 105 10.01 11.69 -7.77
CA GLU A 105 8.56 11.86 -7.84
C GLU A 105 7.96 10.80 -8.76
N ILE A 106 6.95 10.08 -8.27
CA ILE A 106 6.18 9.09 -9.06
C ILE A 106 4.99 9.77 -9.75
N GLY A 107 4.29 10.64 -9.03
CA GLY A 107 3.15 11.39 -9.55
C GLY A 107 2.20 11.86 -8.45
N LYS A 108 1.15 12.60 -8.80
CA LYS A 108 0.18 13.09 -7.81
C LYS A 108 -0.68 11.96 -7.30
N PHE A 109 -0.83 11.90 -5.98
CA PHE A 109 -1.56 10.86 -5.29
C PHE A 109 -3.01 10.76 -5.77
N ASP A 110 -3.74 11.89 -5.81
CA ASP A 110 -5.16 11.89 -6.20
C ASP A 110 -5.34 11.51 -7.68
N GLU A 111 -4.46 12.00 -8.58
CA GLU A 111 -4.50 11.65 -10.01
C GLU A 111 -4.26 10.15 -10.22
N ILE A 112 -3.31 9.56 -9.48
CA ILE A 112 -3.04 8.12 -9.53
C ILE A 112 -4.22 7.31 -8.98
N ILE A 113 -4.81 7.72 -7.85
CA ILE A 113 -5.97 7.03 -7.25
C ILE A 113 -7.17 7.03 -8.20
N ASP A 114 -7.42 8.17 -8.86
CA ASP A 114 -8.51 8.34 -9.82
C ASP A 114 -8.29 7.57 -11.12
N ALA A 115 -7.04 7.49 -11.60
CA ALA A 115 -6.68 6.75 -12.81
C ALA A 115 -6.91 5.23 -12.69
N GLY A 116 -6.84 4.69 -11.47
CA GLY A 116 -7.08 3.29 -11.21
C GLY A 116 -5.91 2.36 -11.53
N PRO A 117 -6.09 1.04 -11.37
CA PRO A 117 -5.03 0.06 -11.57
C PRO A 117 -4.69 -0.10 -13.06
N ALA A 118 -3.61 0.55 -13.47
CA ALA A 118 -2.97 0.36 -14.77
C ALA A 118 -1.66 -0.41 -14.57
N ALA A 119 -1.63 -1.67 -15.02
CA ALA A 119 -0.45 -2.51 -14.85
C ALA A 119 0.76 -1.90 -15.58
N TRP A 120 1.91 -1.92 -14.91
CA TRP A 120 3.19 -1.61 -15.54
C TRP A 120 3.41 -2.56 -16.72
N SER A 121 3.87 -2.02 -17.83
CA SER A 121 4.22 -2.84 -18.99
C SER A 121 5.47 -3.66 -18.67
N PRO A 122 5.52 -4.96 -19.02
CA PRO A 122 6.71 -5.79 -18.89
C PRO A 122 7.92 -5.29 -19.70
#